data_AF-A0A968MH59-F1
#
_entry.id   AF-A0A968MH59-F1
#
_cell.length_a   1.000
_cell.length_b   1.000
_cell.length_c   1.000
_cell.angle_alpha   90.00
_cell.angle_beta   90.00
_cell.angle_gamma   90.00
#
_symmetry.space_group_name_H-M   'P 1'
#
loop_
_entity.id
_entity.type
_entity.pdbx_description
1 polymer ?
#
loop_
_entity_poly.entity_id
_entity_poly.type
_entity_poly.pdbx_seq_one_letter_code
_entity_poly.pdbx_strand_id
1 'polypeptide(L)'
;MNRLNQGVAQQPIQNEVTPVEKPIEEETGSEDNQDFSEDDLVKSWNAYAESIRDEMPRSFSTLKSNQPVFKEGFVQLILNNQAQIDDFNSRVKNGLLGYLKKTSKTIQLKLM
;
A
#
# COMPACT_ATOMS: atom_id res chain seq x y z
N MET A 1 59.25 22.35 8.14
CA MET A 1 58.22 22.87 9.07
C MET A 1 56.84 22.46 8.57
N ASN A 2 56.07 21.77 9.43
CA ASN A 2 54.62 21.94 9.71
C ASN A 2 53.67 22.26 8.52
N ARG A 3 52.55 21.56 8.28
CA ARG A 3 51.60 20.91 9.22
C ARG A 3 50.81 19.76 8.57
N LEU A 4 50.60 18.72 9.38
CA LEU A 4 49.39 17.87 9.36
C LEU A 4 48.14 18.76 9.42
N ASN A 5 47.15 18.47 8.58
CA ASN A 5 45.76 18.58 8.97
C ASN A 5 44.98 17.45 8.31
N GLN A 6 44.76 16.42 9.11
CA GLN A 6 43.63 15.52 8.94
C GLN A 6 42.35 16.24 9.38
N GLY A 7 41.26 15.98 8.67
CA GLY A 7 39.94 16.36 9.13
C GLY A 7 38.85 15.99 8.12
N VAL A 8 38.29 14.79 8.27
CA VAL A 8 36.85 14.43 8.28
C VAL A 8 35.93 15.21 7.32
N ALA A 9 35.03 14.66 6.51
CA ALA A 9 34.68 13.33 6.06
C ALA A 9 33.62 13.55 4.95
N GLN A 10 33.64 12.69 3.94
CA GLN A 10 32.46 12.17 3.22
C GLN A 10 31.42 13.17 2.67
N GLN A 11 31.61 13.48 1.38
CA GLN A 11 30.63 13.48 0.27
C GLN A 11 29.13 13.70 0.58
N PRO A 12 28.46 14.63 -0.12
CA PRO A 12 27.01 14.56 -0.29
C PRO A 12 26.66 13.44 -1.29
N ILE A 13 26.31 12.27 -0.78
CA ILE A 13 25.64 11.20 -1.54
C ILE A 13 24.12 11.46 -1.40
N GLN A 14 23.43 11.97 -2.41
CA GLN A 14 23.07 11.41 -3.72
C GLN A 14 21.61 10.97 -3.73
N ASN A 15 20.89 11.56 -4.67
CA ASN A 15 19.73 11.06 -5.38
C ASN A 15 18.40 10.97 -4.61
N GLU A 16 17.55 11.95 -4.94
CA GLU A 16 16.10 11.76 -5.12
C GLU A 16 15.84 10.37 -5.71
N VAL A 17 15.37 9.46 -4.87
CA VAL A 17 14.76 8.23 -5.33
C VAL A 17 13.43 8.62 -5.95
N THR A 18 13.48 8.74 -7.28
CA THR A 18 12.37 8.65 -8.21
C THR A 18 11.25 7.74 -7.67
N PRO A 19 9.97 8.14 -7.82
CA PRO A 19 8.84 7.26 -7.55
C PRO A 19 9.01 6.02 -8.40
N VAL A 20 9.26 4.88 -7.77
CA VAL A 20 9.38 3.59 -8.45
C VAL A 20 8.08 3.35 -9.21
N GLU A 21 8.25 3.30 -10.53
CA GLU A 21 7.26 2.96 -11.52
C GLU A 21 6.55 1.65 -11.15
N LYS A 22 5.25 1.69 -11.44
CA LYS A 22 4.28 0.59 -11.32
C LYS A 22 4.81 -0.70 -11.96
N PRO A 23 4.70 -1.86 -11.28
CA PRO A 23 4.69 -3.12 -11.98
C PRO A 23 3.29 -3.36 -12.56
N ILE A 24 3.23 -3.24 -13.89
CA ILE A 24 2.57 -4.14 -14.86
C ILE A 24 1.09 -4.47 -14.63
N GLU A 25 0.24 -3.84 -15.44
CA GLU A 25 -1.12 -4.27 -15.76
C GLU A 25 -1.04 -5.51 -16.66
N GLU A 26 -1.47 -6.67 -16.16
CA GLU A 26 -1.77 -7.84 -16.98
C GLU A 26 -3.28 -7.89 -17.19
N GLU A 27 -3.72 -7.58 -18.41
CA GLU A 27 -5.11 -7.67 -18.82
C GLU A 27 -5.51 -9.14 -18.97
N THR A 28 -6.34 -9.66 -18.06
CA THR A 28 -7.17 -10.83 -18.34
C THR A 28 -8.63 -10.48 -18.09
N GLY A 29 -9.30 -10.10 -19.19
CA GLY A 29 -10.75 -10.03 -19.23
C GLY A 29 -11.37 -11.43 -19.14
N SER A 30 -12.45 -11.53 -18.39
CA SER A 30 -13.49 -12.55 -18.54
C SER A 30 -14.77 -11.98 -17.93
N GLU A 31 -15.73 -11.71 -18.81
CA GLU A 31 -17.08 -11.28 -18.45
C GLU A 31 -17.87 -12.41 -17.77
N ASP A 32 -18.77 -11.99 -16.88
CA ASP A 32 -20.04 -12.65 -16.50
C ASP A 32 -20.07 -13.64 -15.32
N ASN A 33 -19.82 -13.10 -14.12
CA ASN A 33 -20.62 -13.21 -12.88
C ASN A 33 -19.96 -12.20 -11.91
N GLN A 34 -20.69 -11.25 -11.32
CA GLN A 34 -20.10 -10.13 -10.54
C GLN A 34 -19.56 -10.55 -9.16
N ASP A 35 -18.69 -11.56 -9.14
CA ASP A 35 -17.81 -11.88 -8.05
C ASP A 35 -16.68 -10.85 -8.03
N PHE A 36 -16.46 -10.23 -6.87
CA PHE A 36 -15.39 -9.29 -6.65
C PHE A 36 -14.04 -9.92 -7.00
N SER A 37 -13.40 -9.45 -8.07
CA SER A 37 -12.12 -9.98 -8.54
C SER A 37 -10.95 -9.48 -7.69
N GLU A 38 -9.89 -10.26 -7.61
CA GLU A 38 -8.61 -9.84 -7.01
C GLU A 38 -8.07 -8.58 -7.70
N ASP A 39 -8.29 -8.43 -9.01
CA ASP A 39 -7.92 -7.22 -9.74
C ASP A 39 -8.68 -5.99 -9.25
N ASP A 40 -9.95 -6.12 -8.94
CA ASP A 40 -10.77 -5.02 -8.41
C ASP A 40 -10.33 -4.63 -7.01
N LEU A 41 -9.90 -5.61 -6.20
CA LEU A 41 -9.29 -5.38 -4.90
C LEU A 41 -7.99 -4.60 -5.03
N VAL A 42 -7.07 -5.05 -5.89
CA VAL A 42 -5.76 -4.41 -6.08
C VAL A 42 -5.93 -3.00 -6.65
N LYS A 43 -6.83 -2.80 -7.61
CA LYS A 43 -7.16 -1.47 -8.15
C LYS A 43 -7.72 -0.55 -7.08
N SER A 44 -8.71 -1.02 -6.31
CA SER A 44 -9.33 -0.23 -5.25
C SER A 44 -8.36 0.08 -4.11
N TRP A 45 -7.48 -0.88 -3.77
CA TRP A 45 -6.43 -0.73 -2.77
C TRP A 45 -5.43 0.34 -3.16
N ASN A 46 -4.90 0.27 -4.39
CA ASN A 46 -3.96 1.26 -4.90
C ASN A 46 -4.60 2.64 -4.99
N ALA A 47 -5.85 2.74 -5.47
CA ALA A 47 -6.57 4.01 -5.54
C ALA A 47 -6.77 4.62 -4.15
N TYR A 48 -7.14 3.82 -3.15
CA TYR A 48 -7.26 4.29 -1.78
C TYR A 48 -5.91 4.72 -1.20
N ALA A 49 -4.84 3.95 -1.42
CA ALA A 49 -3.50 4.32 -0.99
C ALA A 49 -3.09 5.70 -1.55
N GLU A 50 -3.27 5.93 -2.84
CA GLU A 50 -3.00 7.24 -3.45
C GLU A 50 -3.86 8.37 -2.84
N SER A 51 -5.12 8.09 -2.49
CA SER A 51 -6.01 9.10 -1.88
C SER A 51 -5.53 9.57 -0.50
N ILE A 52 -4.83 8.71 0.25
CA ILE A 52 -4.32 9.04 1.58
C ILE A 52 -2.84 9.43 1.57
N ARG A 53 -2.21 9.52 0.39
CA ARG A 53 -0.76 9.76 0.25
C ARG A 53 -0.30 11.02 0.96
N ASP A 54 -1.04 12.12 0.78
CA ASP A 54 -0.65 13.43 1.28
C ASP A 54 -1.07 13.62 2.76
N GLU A 55 -2.18 13.00 3.18
CA GLU A 55 -2.69 13.07 4.55
C GLU A 55 -1.96 12.11 5.50
N MET A 56 -1.56 10.94 4.99
CA MET A 56 -1.04 9.81 5.75
C MET A 56 0.14 9.13 5.04
N PRO A 57 1.28 9.84 4.84
CA PRO A 57 2.39 9.34 4.04
C PRO A 57 2.99 8.03 4.57
N ARG A 58 2.99 7.82 5.90
CA ARG A 58 3.45 6.57 6.51
C ARG A 58 2.54 5.38 6.17
N SER A 59 1.24 5.60 6.25
CA SER A 59 0.25 4.57 5.93
C SER A 59 0.24 4.28 4.43
N PHE A 60 0.36 5.31 3.58
CA PHE A 60 0.57 5.14 2.14
C PHE A 60 1.73 4.21 1.82
N SER A 61 2.93 4.47 2.37
CA SER A 61 4.09 3.60 2.15
C SER A 61 3.82 2.16 2.60
N THR A 62 3.11 1.98 3.71
CA THR A 62 2.75 0.66 4.22
C THR A 62 1.78 -0.07 3.27
N LEU A 63 0.76 0.62 2.73
CA LEU A 63 -0.18 0.03 1.78
C LEU A 63 0.47 -0.26 0.42
N LYS A 64 1.41 0.57 -0.03
CA LYS A 64 2.16 0.31 -1.27
C LYS A 64 3.07 -0.89 -1.13
N SER A 65 3.73 -1.05 0.02
CA SER A 65 4.65 -2.17 0.28
C SER A 65 3.94 -3.49 0.60
N ASN A 66 2.69 -3.46 1.04
CA ASN A 66 1.93 -4.66 1.41
C ASN A 66 0.63 -4.70 0.62
N GLN A 67 0.59 -5.51 -0.43
CA GLN A 67 -0.62 -5.72 -1.22
C GLN A 67 -1.53 -6.74 -0.54
N PRO A 68 -2.85 -6.53 -0.55
CA PRO A 68 -3.81 -7.48 -0.03
C PRO A 68 -4.03 -8.62 -1.03
N VAL A 69 -4.46 -9.76 -0.53
CA VAL A 69 -4.83 -10.93 -1.35
C VAL A 69 -6.28 -11.30 -1.03
N PHE A 70 -7.06 -11.66 -2.05
CA PHE A 70 -8.41 -12.19 -1.86
C PHE A 70 -8.36 -13.71 -1.75
N LYS A 71 -8.75 -14.26 -0.60
CA LYS A 71 -8.71 -15.70 -0.36
C LYS A 71 -9.93 -16.15 0.43
N GLU A 72 -10.60 -17.21 -0.04
CA GLU A 72 -11.74 -17.84 0.65
C GLU A 72 -12.90 -16.88 1.00
N GLY A 73 -13.07 -15.80 0.22
CA GLY A 73 -14.08 -14.77 0.49
C GLY A 73 -13.63 -13.64 1.41
N PHE A 74 -12.34 -13.60 1.78
CA PHE A 74 -11.76 -12.63 2.70
C PHE A 74 -10.61 -11.85 2.07
N VAL A 75 -10.48 -10.57 2.43
CA VAL A 75 -9.30 -9.76 2.10
C VAL A 75 -8.26 -9.97 3.19
N GLN A 76 -7.14 -10.61 2.85
CA GLN A 76 -6.03 -10.85 3.77
C GLN A 76 -4.90 -9.85 3.49
N LEU A 77 -4.38 -9.22 4.55
CA LEU A 77 -3.22 -8.33 4.51
C LEU A 77 -2.16 -8.85 5.47
N ILE A 78 -0.94 -9.00 4.97
CA ILE A 78 0.21 -9.39 5.79
C ILE A 78 0.99 -8.13 6.17
N LEU A 79 1.21 -7.94 7.46
CA LEU A 79 2.02 -6.84 8.02
C LEU A 79 3.10 -7.44 8.92
N ASN A 80 4.27 -6.81 8.96
CA ASN A 80 5.49 -7.42 9.51
C ASN A 80 5.64 -7.23 11.03
N ASN A 81 4.85 -6.33 11.65
CA ASN A 81 4.91 -6.08 13.08
C ASN A 81 3.59 -5.56 13.66
N GLN A 82 3.45 -5.67 14.98
CA GLN A 82 2.24 -5.26 15.70
C GLN A 82 1.94 -3.76 15.55
N ALA A 83 2.97 -2.90 15.52
CA ALA A 83 2.77 -1.46 15.37
C ALA A 83 2.12 -1.09 14.03
N GLN A 84 2.49 -1.77 12.94
CA GLN A 84 1.83 -1.62 11.63
C GLN A 84 0.38 -2.09 11.67
N ILE A 85 0.11 -3.20 12.35
CA ILE A 85 -1.25 -3.73 12.53
C ILE A 85 -2.11 -2.74 13.30
N ASP A 86 -1.60 -2.17 14.38
CA ASP A 86 -2.33 -1.20 15.22
C ASP A 86 -2.59 0.10 14.48
N ASP A 87 -1.61 0.63 13.74
CA ASP A 87 -1.77 1.83 12.90
C ASP A 87 -2.78 1.60 11.78
N PHE A 88 -2.71 0.44 11.10
CA PHE A 88 -3.68 0.07 10.07
C PHE A 88 -5.09 -0.03 10.64
N ASN A 89 -5.28 -0.74 11.76
CA ASN A 89 -6.59 -0.93 12.38
C ASN A 89 -7.20 0.38 12.87
N SER A 90 -6.40 1.26 13.46
CA SER A 90 -6.89 2.50 14.05
C SER A 90 -7.18 3.59 13.02
N ARG A 91 -6.42 3.65 11.92
CA ARG A 91 -6.48 4.79 11.00
C ARG A 91 -6.91 4.45 9.58
N VAL A 92 -6.52 3.27 9.07
CA VAL A 92 -6.64 2.95 7.64
C VAL A 92 -7.86 2.06 7.36
N LYS A 93 -8.09 1.06 8.22
CA LYS A 93 -9.09 0.01 8.04
C LYS A 93 -10.48 0.55 7.76
N ASN A 94 -10.96 1.48 8.58
CA ASN A 94 -12.32 2.02 8.43
C ASN A 94 -12.49 2.80 7.13
N GLY A 95 -11.49 3.60 6.74
CA GLY A 95 -11.51 4.36 5.49
C GLY A 95 -11.46 3.43 4.28
N LEU A 96 -10.59 2.42 4.30
CA LEU A 96 -10.50 1.42 3.24
C LEU A 96 -11.80 0.62 3.11
N LEU A 97 -12.40 0.16 4.21
CA LEU A 97 -13.69 -0.54 4.19
C LEU A 97 -14.79 0.34 3.59
N GLY A 98 -14.83 1.62 3.95
CA GLY A 98 -15.76 2.58 3.37
C GLY A 98 -15.52 2.78 1.87
N TYR A 99 -14.26 2.84 1.45
CA TYR A 99 -13.87 2.96 0.05
C TYR A 99 -14.29 1.71 -0.74
N LEU A 100 -13.90 0.52 -0.29
CA LEU A 100 -14.23 -0.76 -0.92
C LEU A 100 -15.76 -0.98 -1.04
N LYS A 101 -16.53 -0.63 -0.01
CA LYS A 101 -18.01 -0.70 -0.05
C LYS A 101 -18.65 0.29 -1.02
N LYS A 102 -18.01 1.45 -1.26
CA LYS A 102 -18.49 2.43 -2.25
C LYS A 102 -18.15 1.99 -3.67
N THR A 103 -16.95 1.46 -3.86
CA THR A 103 -16.43 1.09 -5.19
C THR A 103 -16.98 -0.25 -5.66
N SER A 104 -17.31 -1.17 -4.76
CA SER A 104 -17.87 -2.48 -5.09
C SER A 104 -19.26 -2.65 -4.50
N LYS A 105 -20.24 -2.99 -5.36
CA LYS A 105 -21.64 -3.21 -4.98
C LYS A 105 -21.84 -4.48 -4.12
N THR A 106 -20.82 -5.33 -3.94
CA THR A 106 -20.96 -6.69 -3.39
C THR A 106 -19.83 -7.08 -2.41
N ILE A 107 -19.43 -6.24 -1.45
CA ILE A 107 -18.41 -6.64 -0.45
C ILE A 107 -19.02 -6.83 0.95
N GLN A 108 -19.06 -8.08 1.41
CA GLN A 108 -19.30 -8.49 2.79
C GLN A 108 -17.96 -8.85 3.44
N LEU A 109 -17.37 -7.93 4.23
CA LEU A 109 -16.15 -8.21 4.98
C LEU A 109 -16.50 -8.83 6.34
N LYS A 110 -16.20 -10.12 6.49
CA LYS A 110 -16.20 -10.82 7.78
C LYS A 110 -14.73 -10.88 8.27
N LEU A 111 -14.48 -10.67 9.55
CA LEU A 111 -13.13 -10.79 10.14
C LEU A 111 -13.14 -12.01 11.07
N MET A 112 -12.08 -12.82 11.02
CA MET A 112 -11.77 -13.84 12.05
C MET A 112 -10.70 -13.31 13.00
#